data_AF-A0A3P6UI55-F1
#
_entry.id   AF-A0A3P6UI55-F1
#
_cell.length_a   1.000
_cell.length_b   1.000
_cell.length_c   1.000
_cell.angle_alpha   90.00
_cell.angle_beta   90.00
_cell.angle_gamma   90.00
#
_symmetry.space_group_name_H-M   'P 1'
#
loop_
_entity.id
_entity.type
_entity.pdbx_description
1 polymer ?
#
loop_
_entity_poly.entity_id
_entity_poly.type
_entity_poly.pdbx_seq_one_letter_code
_entity_poly.pdbx_strand_id
1 'polypeptide(L)'
;MVKAAKEWFGVEESDTNKIFVQDGVVFVANAVKRGEKYKSIILDACHNDDAPIVCPVPEFTREEVIKHMSNLLDDDGEILLLKNKYLPLHGFENSVLADMIKP
;
A
#
# COMPACT_ATOMS: atom_id res chain seq x y z
N MET A 1 -8.79 14.77 -1.27
CA MET A 1 -9.48 13.51 -1.66
C MET A 1 -10.48 13.04 -0.61
N VAL A 2 -10.08 12.77 0.64
CA VAL A 2 -11.00 12.27 1.69
C VAL A 2 -12.27 13.11 1.87
N LYS A 3 -12.17 14.44 1.92
CA LYS A 3 -13.34 15.32 2.03
C LYS A 3 -14.36 15.07 0.90
N ALA A 4 -13.90 15.07 -0.34
CA ALA A 4 -14.76 14.80 -1.50
C ALA A 4 -15.36 13.38 -1.46
N ALA A 5 -14.58 12.38 -1.03
CA ALA A 5 -15.04 11.00 -0.86
C ALA A 5 -16.21 10.91 0.14
N LYS A 6 -16.09 11.58 1.30
CA LYS A 6 -17.14 11.63 2.32
C LYS A 6 -18.37 12.40 1.85
N GLU A 7 -18.18 13.54 1.19
CA GLU A 7 -19.28 14.43 0.78
C GLU A 7 -20.09 13.90 -0.42
N TRP A 8 -19.44 13.20 -1.35
CA TRP A 8 -20.05 12.90 -2.66
C TRP A 8 -20.11 11.40 -2.99
N PHE A 9 -19.35 10.56 -2.31
CA PHE A 9 -19.22 9.13 -2.65
C PHE A 9 -19.62 8.17 -1.51
N GLY A 10 -20.22 8.70 -0.43
CA GLY A 10 -20.76 7.88 0.66
C GLY A 10 -19.71 7.16 1.51
N VAL A 11 -18.47 7.66 1.54
CA VAL A 11 -17.43 7.11 2.42
C VAL A 11 -17.71 7.53 3.87
N GLU A 12 -17.84 6.54 4.75
CA GLU A 12 -18.11 6.76 6.18
C GLU A 12 -17.13 5.97 7.06
N GLU A 13 -16.71 6.56 8.18
CA GLU A 13 -15.95 5.83 9.19
C GLU A 13 -16.90 5.06 10.12
N SER A 14 -16.51 3.84 10.49
CA SER A 14 -17.26 2.95 11.37
C SER A 14 -16.29 2.20 12.28
N ASP A 15 -16.76 1.23 13.06
CA ASP A 15 -15.87 0.38 13.86
C ASP A 15 -14.96 -0.51 13.01
N THR A 16 -15.38 -0.83 11.78
CA THR A 16 -14.63 -1.68 10.84
C THR A 16 -13.99 -0.92 9.68
N ASN A 17 -14.27 0.38 9.51
CA ASN A 17 -13.66 1.24 8.50
C ASN A 17 -13.11 2.51 9.16
N LYS A 18 -11.79 2.67 9.19
CA LYS A 18 -11.11 3.84 9.77
C LYS A 18 -10.30 4.53 8.70
N ILE A 19 -10.29 5.87 8.70
CA ILE A 19 -9.56 6.65 7.70
C ILE A 19 -8.42 7.39 8.39
N PHE A 20 -7.20 7.16 7.91
CA PHE A 20 -6.01 7.85 8.39
C PHE A 20 -5.44 8.74 7.29
N VAL A 21 -5.38 10.05 7.53
CA VAL A 21 -4.78 11.01 6.60
C VAL A 21 -3.31 11.21 6.97
N GLN A 22 -2.42 10.51 6.26
CA GLN A 22 -0.97 10.55 6.50
C GLN A 22 -0.20 10.02 5.27
N ASP A 23 1.12 10.13 5.31
CA ASP A 23 2.01 9.43 4.39
C ASP A 23 1.94 7.92 4.63
N GLY A 24 1.60 7.15 3.60
CA GLY A 24 1.41 5.70 3.70
C GLY A 24 2.72 4.93 3.95
N VAL A 25 3.87 5.41 3.48
CA VAL A 25 5.18 4.80 3.77
C VAL A 25 5.53 4.95 5.25
N VAL A 26 5.27 6.14 5.81
CA VAL A 26 5.45 6.38 7.25
C VAL A 26 4.46 5.54 8.06
N PHE A 27 3.22 5.41 7.58
CA PHE A 27 2.22 4.58 8.24
C PHE A 27 2.66 3.12 8.37
N VAL A 28 3.08 2.49 7.26
CA VAL A 28 3.46 1.07 7.30
C VAL A 28 4.65 0.83 8.21
N ALA A 29 5.65 1.72 8.19
CA ALA A 29 6.80 1.62 9.09
C ALA A 29 6.40 1.71 10.57
N ASN A 30 5.42 2.56 10.91
CA ASN A 30 4.94 2.70 12.28
C ASN A 30 3.98 1.59 12.68
N ALA A 31 3.16 1.07 11.76
CA ALA A 31 2.29 -0.07 11.99
C ALA A 31 3.09 -1.33 12.39
N VAL A 32 4.25 -1.55 11.74
CA VAL A 32 5.19 -2.62 12.12
C VAL A 32 5.63 -2.46 13.58
N LYS A 33 6.00 -1.24 13.99
CA LYS A 33 6.41 -0.96 15.39
C LYS A 33 5.28 -1.15 16.40
N ARG A 34 4.03 -0.97 15.97
CA ARG A 34 2.85 -1.23 16.81
C ARG A 34 2.46 -2.71 16.85
N GLY A 35 3.15 -3.57 16.11
CA GLY A 35 2.87 -5.01 16.05
C GLY A 35 1.56 -5.34 15.35
N GLU A 36 1.08 -4.44 14.47
CA GLU A 36 -0.15 -4.67 13.72
C GLU A 36 0.01 -5.79 12.69
N LYS A 37 -1.10 -6.47 12.41
CA LYS A 37 -1.17 -7.54 11.43
C LYS A 37 -2.44 -7.42 10.60
N TYR A 38 -2.32 -7.71 9.31
CA TYR A 38 -3.37 -7.58 8.32
C TYR A 38 -3.44 -8.85 7.47
N LYS A 39 -4.65 -9.36 7.24
CA LYS A 39 -4.89 -10.46 6.30
C LYS A 39 -4.66 -10.06 4.85
N SER A 40 -4.87 -8.79 4.54
CA SER A 40 -4.73 -8.30 3.18
C SER A 40 -4.31 -6.85 3.17
N ILE A 41 -3.43 -6.49 2.25
CA ILE A 41 -3.05 -5.11 1.95
C ILE A 41 -3.37 -4.85 0.48
N ILE A 42 -4.16 -3.81 0.20
CA ILE A 42 -4.41 -3.33 -1.16
C ILE A 42 -3.60 -2.04 -1.34
N LEU A 43 -2.65 -2.05 -2.27
CA LEU A 43 -1.85 -0.87 -2.59
C LEU A 43 -2.37 -0.22 -3.87
N ASP A 44 -3.10 0.88 -3.67
CA ASP A 44 -3.56 1.81 -4.72
C ASP A 44 -3.11 3.23 -4.36
N ALA A 45 -1.83 3.52 -4.59
CA ALA A 45 -1.22 4.77 -4.20
C ALA A 45 -0.48 5.37 -5.40
N CYS A 46 -1.02 6.46 -5.94
CA CYS A 46 -0.44 7.21 -7.05
C CYS A 46 -0.18 8.66 -6.60
N HIS A 47 0.69 9.38 -7.30
CA HIS A 47 0.78 10.82 -7.11
C HIS A 47 -0.49 11.50 -7.65
N ASN A 48 -0.83 12.65 -7.05
CA ASN A 48 -1.98 13.47 -7.44
C ASN A 48 -1.55 14.71 -8.24
N ASP A 49 -0.41 14.64 -8.89
CA ASP A 49 0.16 15.71 -9.72
C ASP A 49 -0.24 15.56 -11.18
N ASP A 50 -0.09 16.66 -11.94
CA ASP A 50 -0.34 16.68 -13.38
C ASP A 50 0.88 16.13 -14.13
N ALA A 51 1.11 14.83 -13.96
CA ALA A 51 2.23 14.07 -14.51
C ALA A 51 1.75 12.72 -15.06
N PRO A 52 2.57 11.97 -15.83
CA PRO A 52 2.24 10.61 -16.20
C PRO A 52 1.92 9.77 -14.95
N ILE A 53 0.78 9.08 -14.97
CA ILE A 53 0.28 8.33 -13.83
C ILE A 53 1.23 7.17 -13.48
N VAL A 54 2.03 7.36 -12.42
CA VAL A 54 2.90 6.33 -11.81
C VAL A 54 2.18 5.68 -10.63
N CYS A 55 1.86 4.39 -10.78
CA CYS A 55 1.14 3.60 -9.78
C CYS A 55 1.71 2.16 -9.67
N PRO A 56 2.05 1.69 -8.46
CA PRO A 56 2.14 2.51 -7.24
C PRO A 56 3.27 3.56 -7.36
N VAL A 57 3.24 4.60 -6.52
CA VAL A 57 4.35 5.57 -6.45
C VAL A 57 5.65 4.86 -6.12
N PRO A 58 6.81 5.28 -6.67
CA PRO A 58 8.07 4.57 -6.54
C PRO A 58 8.52 4.34 -5.08
N GLU A 59 8.08 5.18 -4.15
CA GLU A 59 8.42 5.04 -2.74
C GLU A 59 7.92 3.72 -2.14
N PHE A 60 6.80 3.16 -2.64
CA PHE A 60 6.28 1.86 -2.22
C PHE A 60 6.97 0.67 -2.90
N THR A 61 7.75 0.89 -3.97
CA THR A 61 8.52 -0.16 -4.64
C THR A 61 9.91 -0.34 -4.03
N ARG A 62 10.28 0.50 -3.05
CA ARG A 62 11.55 0.39 -2.34
C ARG A 62 11.57 -0.85 -1.45
N GLU A 63 12.72 -1.52 -1.41
CA GLU A 63 12.91 -2.79 -0.72
C GLU A 63 12.50 -2.73 0.77
N GLU A 64 12.86 -1.65 1.47
CA GLU A 64 12.52 -1.47 2.88
C GLU A 64 11.01 -1.33 3.11
N VAL A 65 10.30 -0.71 2.17
CA VAL A 65 8.84 -0.51 2.28
C VAL A 65 8.11 -1.80 1.96
N ILE A 66 8.58 -2.56 0.96
CA ILE A 66 8.10 -3.91 0.68
C ILE A 66 8.29 -4.82 1.91
N LYS A 67 9.45 -4.76 2.58
CA LYS A 67 9.69 -5.49 3.84
C LYS A 67 8.73 -5.07 4.95
N HIS A 68 8.44 -3.77 5.10
CA HIS A 68 7.45 -3.33 6.08
C HIS A 68 6.06 -3.89 5.78
N MET A 69 5.61 -3.84 4.51
CA MET A 69 4.32 -4.40 4.11
C MET A 69 4.27 -5.92 4.31
N SER A 70 5.32 -6.66 3.94
CA SER A 70 5.44 -8.10 4.19
C SER A 70 5.37 -8.42 5.69
N ASN A 71 6.08 -7.65 6.54
CA ASN A 71 6.02 -7.81 7.99
C ASN A 71 4.66 -7.44 8.62
N LEU A 72 3.79 -6.73 7.89
CA LEU A 72 2.44 -6.42 8.33
C LEU A 72 1.44 -7.51 7.96
N LEU A 73 1.79 -8.45 7.08
CA LEU A 73 0.94 -9.60 6.80
C LEU A 73 1.00 -10.60 7.97
N ASP A 74 -0.14 -11.23 8.24
CA ASP A 74 -0.17 -12.48 8.99
C ASP A 74 0.29 -13.65 8.09
N ASP A 75 0.31 -14.86 8.64
CA ASP A 75 0.94 -16.02 7.99
C ASP A 75 0.25 -16.43 6.67
N ASP A 76 -1.05 -16.14 6.52
CA ASP A 76 -1.84 -16.39 5.30
C ASP A 76 -2.16 -15.09 4.53
N GLY A 77 -1.42 -14.01 4.83
CA GLY A 77 -1.75 -12.68 4.35
C GLY A 77 -1.31 -12.43 2.91
N GLU A 78 -2.09 -11.62 2.19
CA GLU A 78 -1.84 -11.32 0.77
C GLU A 78 -1.68 -9.82 0.50
N ILE A 79 -0.89 -9.46 -0.51
CA ILE A 79 -0.78 -8.09 -1.02
C ILE A 79 -1.32 -8.03 -2.46
N LEU A 80 -2.31 -7.17 -2.68
CA LEU A 80 -2.82 -6.83 -4.01
C LEU A 80 -2.24 -5.49 -4.46
N LEU A 81 -1.51 -5.49 -5.57
CA LEU A 81 -0.90 -4.29 -6.16
C LEU A 81 -1.71 -3.80 -7.36
N LEU A 82 -2.22 -2.57 -7.31
CA LEU A 82 -2.84 -1.92 -8.47
C LEU A 82 -1.78 -1.18 -9.27
N LYS A 83 -1.41 -1.74 -10.42
CA LYS A 83 -0.37 -1.21 -11.30
C LYS A 83 -0.94 -0.60 -12.57
N ASN A 84 -0.29 0.45 -13.05
CA ASN A 84 -0.53 0.94 -14.41
C ASN A 84 0.15 0.00 -15.42
N LYS A 85 -0.58 -0.48 -16.44
CA LYS A 85 -0.09 -1.40 -17.48
C LYS A 85 1.12 -0.85 -18.25
N TYR A 86 1.23 0.48 -18.34
CA TYR A 86 2.21 1.14 -19.20
C TYR A 86 3.54 1.45 -18.53
N LEU A 87 3.70 1.13 -17.24
CA LEU A 87 4.94 1.38 -16.51
C LEU A 87 5.62 0.07 -16.11
N PRO A 88 6.92 -0.10 -16.44
CA PRO A 88 7.69 -1.21 -15.92
C PRO A 88 7.81 -1.07 -14.40
N LEU A 89 7.48 -2.14 -13.69
CA LEU A 89 7.72 -2.22 -12.25
C LEU A 89 9.22 -2.43 -11.99
N HIS A 90 9.99 -1.36 -12.00
CA HIS A 90 11.36 -1.43 -11.52
C HIS A 90 11.35 -1.59 -9.98
N GLY A 91 11.90 -2.70 -9.49
CA GLY A 91 11.97 -3.04 -8.06
C GLY A 91 11.01 -4.14 -7.59
N PHE A 92 9.96 -4.46 -8.37
CA PHE A 92 9.14 -5.66 -8.18
C PHE A 92 9.50 -6.71 -9.24
N GLU A 93 10.78 -7.10 -9.30
CA GLU A 93 11.13 -8.32 -10.04
C GLU A 93 10.47 -9.51 -9.32
N ASN A 94 9.81 -10.38 -10.07
CA ASN A 94 9.03 -11.50 -9.51
C ASN A 94 9.86 -12.40 -8.57
N SER A 95 11.18 -12.48 -8.77
CA SER A 95 12.11 -13.19 -7.88
C SER A 95 12.28 -12.50 -6.53
N VAL A 96 12.48 -11.18 -6.53
CA VAL A 96 12.66 -10.38 -5.30
C VAL A 96 11.38 -10.39 -4.46
N LEU A 97 10.20 -10.30 -5.09
CA LEU A 97 8.93 -10.47 -4.38
C LEU A 97 8.75 -11.87 -3.79
N ALA A 98 9.05 -12.90 -4.56
CA ALA A 98 8.91 -14.30 -4.13
C ALA A 98 9.87 -14.64 -2.98
N ASP A 99 11.04 -14.01 -2.91
CA ASP A 99 12.02 -14.21 -1.83
C ASP A 99 11.72 -13.37 -0.57
N MET A 100 10.92 -12.30 -0.70
CA MET A 100 10.64 -11.33 0.38
C MET A 100 9.25 -11.44 1.01
N ILE A 101 8.31 -12.10 0.33
CA ILE A 101 7.03 -12.52 0.89
C ILE A 101 7.27 -13.93 1.44
N LYS A 102 7.05 -14.13 2.75
CA LYS A 102 7.23 -15.44 3.36
C LYS A 102 6.39 -16.50 2.61
N PRO A 103 6.87 -17.75 2.49
CA PRO A 103 6.06 -18.84 1.99
C PRO A 103 4.88 -19.13 2.91
#